data_AF-A0A441TLE8-F1
#
_entry.id   AF-A0A441TLE8-F1
#
_cell.length_a   1.000
_cell.length_b   1.000
_cell.length_c   1.000
_cell.angle_alpha   90.00
_cell.angle_beta   90.00
_cell.angle_gamma   90.00
#
_symmetry.space_group_name_H-M   'P 1'
#
loop_
_entity.id
_entity.type
_entity.pdbx_description
1 polymer ?
#
loop_
_entity_poly.entity_id
_entity_poly.type
_entity_poly.pdbx_seq_one_letter_code
_entity_poly.pdbx_strand_id
1 'polypeptide(L)'
;MIVDDQQATVAFLYNPAAYGESGPVEAIETHISRIFLVGQRAYKIKRAVKLPYVDFSTPALRLAACKKEVELNSRTAPGLYLGVRRVTREAGGELAFDGSGELV
;
A
#
# COMPACT_ATOMS: atom_id res chain seq x y z
N MET A 1 -12.43 -10.23 9.70
CA MET A 1 -13.10 -8.95 10.02
C MET A 1 -12.32 -7.81 9.40
N ILE A 2 -13.00 -6.86 8.75
CA ILE A 2 -12.39 -5.57 8.35
C ILE A 2 -12.26 -4.75 9.62
N VAL A 3 -11.07 -4.21 9.88
CA VAL A 3 -10.80 -3.41 11.10
C VAL A 3 -10.66 -1.91 10.81
N ASP A 4 -10.42 -1.55 9.55
CA ASP A 4 -10.34 -0.19 9.04
C ASP A 4 -10.67 -0.24 7.53
N ASP A 5 -11.44 0.71 7.00
CA ASP A 5 -11.80 0.75 5.58
C ASP A 5 -10.68 1.34 4.68
N GLN A 6 -9.72 2.02 5.31
CA GLN A 6 -8.58 2.70 4.71
C GLN A 6 -8.98 3.77 3.69
N GLN A 7 -10.14 4.42 3.84
CA GLN A 7 -10.71 5.33 2.83
C GLN A 7 -9.74 6.46 2.42
N ALA A 8 -9.11 7.12 3.39
CA ALA A 8 -8.16 8.20 3.11
C ALA A 8 -6.92 7.70 2.33
N THR A 9 -6.36 6.57 2.74
CA THR A 9 -5.21 5.95 2.08
C THR A 9 -5.57 5.49 0.66
N VAL A 10 -6.76 4.91 0.47
CA VAL A 10 -7.24 4.52 -0.86
C VAL A 10 -7.44 5.73 -1.76
N ALA A 11 -8.05 6.81 -1.25
CA ALA A 11 -8.24 8.04 -2.01
C ALA A 11 -6.89 8.67 -2.42
N PHE A 12 -5.91 8.69 -1.51
CA PHE A 12 -4.55 9.11 -1.82
C PHE A 12 -3.92 8.24 -2.92
N LEU A 13 -4.11 6.93 -2.88
CA LEU A 13 -3.57 6.01 -3.88
C LEU A 13 -4.30 6.05 -5.23
N TYR A 14 -5.51 6.60 -5.30
CA TYR A 14 -6.18 6.90 -6.56
C TYR A 14 -5.71 8.22 -7.19
N ASN A 15 -4.95 9.05 -6.48
CA ASN A 15 -4.41 10.29 -7.01
C ASN A 15 -3.13 10.02 -7.83
N PRO A 16 -3.12 10.16 -9.16
CA PRO A 16 -1.93 9.92 -9.98
C PRO A 16 -0.76 10.85 -9.60
N ALA A 17 -1.06 12.06 -9.11
CA ALA A 17 -0.03 13.01 -8.68
C ALA A 17 0.76 12.52 -7.47
N ALA A 18 0.21 11.64 -6.63
CA ALA A 18 0.93 11.02 -5.52
C ALA A 18 2.13 10.16 -6.00
N TYR A 19 2.08 9.70 -7.26
CA TYR A 19 3.12 8.91 -7.90
C TYR A 19 4.05 9.74 -8.80
N GLY A 20 3.78 11.05 -8.95
CA GLY A 20 4.44 11.90 -9.96
C GLY A 20 3.99 11.60 -11.39
N GLU A 21 2.82 10.98 -11.56
CA GLU A 21 2.27 10.54 -12.85
C GLU A 21 1.04 11.35 -13.22
N SER A 22 0.57 11.17 -14.46
CA SER A 22 -0.70 11.71 -14.97
C SER A 22 -1.54 10.60 -15.60
N GLY A 23 -2.85 10.80 -15.69
CA GLY A 23 -3.78 9.81 -16.25
C GLY A 23 -4.52 8.98 -15.19
N PRO A 24 -5.27 7.96 -15.62
CA PRO A 24 -6.12 7.19 -14.71
C PRO A 24 -5.29 6.28 -13.79
N VAL A 25 -5.81 6.04 -12.59
CA VAL A 25 -5.36 4.97 -11.71
C VAL A 25 -6.44 3.89 -11.71
N GLU A 26 -6.10 2.70 -12.21
CA GLU A 26 -6.99 1.54 -12.14
C GLU A 26 -6.73 0.77 -10.84
N ALA A 27 -7.78 0.23 -10.22
CA ALA A 27 -7.62 -0.58 -9.03
C ALA A 27 -8.17 -1.99 -9.21
N ILE A 28 -7.42 -2.96 -8.69
CA ILE A 28 -7.82 -4.36 -8.60
C ILE A 28 -7.91 -4.72 -7.12
N GLU A 29 -9.09 -5.19 -6.70
CA GLU A 29 -9.30 -5.66 -5.35
C GLU A 29 -9.14 -7.17 -5.26
N THR A 30 -8.49 -7.62 -4.19
CA THR A 30 -8.42 -9.02 -3.80
C THR A 30 -8.96 -9.18 -2.39
N HIS A 31 -9.00 -10.41 -1.89
CA HIS A 31 -9.50 -10.68 -0.55
C HIS A 31 -8.71 -9.94 0.54
N ILE A 32 -7.37 -9.82 0.41
CA ILE A 32 -6.49 -9.26 1.45
C ILE A 32 -5.59 -8.11 0.97
N SER A 33 -5.77 -7.63 -0.27
CA SER A 33 -4.95 -6.57 -0.85
C SER A 33 -5.72 -5.76 -1.88
N ARG A 34 -5.26 -4.52 -2.13
CA ARG A 34 -5.68 -3.67 -3.25
C ARG A 34 -4.45 -3.32 -4.07
N ILE A 35 -4.57 -3.37 -5.40
CA ILE A 35 -3.50 -3.05 -6.34
C ILE A 35 -3.94 -1.82 -7.13
N PHE A 36 -3.06 -0.83 -7.25
CA PHE A 36 -3.26 0.40 -8.00
C PHE A 36 -2.28 0.38 -9.18
N LEU A 37 -2.80 0.42 -10.40
CA LEU A 37 -2.04 0.45 -11.65
C LEU A 37 -1.98 1.91 -12.12
N VAL A 38 -0.76 2.42 -12.26
CA VAL A 38 -0.49 3.82 -12.64
C VAL A 38 0.74 3.88 -13.54
N GLY A 39 0.57 4.42 -14.74
CA GLY A 39 1.62 4.43 -15.76
C GLY A 39 2.16 3.02 -16.02
N GLN A 40 3.44 2.82 -15.77
CA GLN A 40 4.15 1.53 -15.93
C GLN A 40 4.33 0.77 -14.60
N ARG A 41 3.69 1.19 -13.52
CA ARG A 41 3.91 0.64 -12.17
C ARG A 41 2.61 0.10 -11.55
N ALA A 42 2.79 -0.91 -10.71
CA ALA A 42 1.74 -1.43 -9.83
C ALA A 42 2.14 -1.19 -8.37
N TYR A 43 1.26 -0.58 -7.60
CA TYR A 43 1.41 -0.39 -6.16
C TYR A 43 0.39 -1.26 -5.43
N LYS A 44 0.85 -2.13 -4.52
CA LYS A 44 -0.03 -3.01 -3.76
C LYS A 44 -0.03 -2.65 -2.29
N ILE A 45 -1.21 -2.53 -1.71
CA ILE A 45 -1.39 -2.39 -0.25
C ILE A 45 -2.09 -3.61 0.33
N LYS A 46 -1.79 -3.91 1.59
CA LYS A 46 -2.55 -4.89 2.38
C LYS A 46 -3.82 -4.25 2.93
N ARG A 47 -4.94 -4.95 2.81
CA ARG A 47 -6.22 -4.52 3.41
C ARG A 47 -6.11 -4.61 4.93
N ALA A 48 -6.72 -3.66 5.64
CA ALA A 48 -6.78 -3.66 7.10
C ALA A 48 -7.82 -4.69 7.58
N VAL A 49 -7.36 -5.94 7.66
CA VAL A 49 -8.18 -7.09 8.05
C VAL A 49 -7.49 -7.92 9.11
N LYS A 50 -8.30 -8.56 9.94
CA LYS A 50 -7.87 -9.64 10.83
C LYS A 50 -8.70 -10.89 10.52
N LEU A 51 -8.03 -11.91 9.99
CA LEU A 51 -8.62 -13.19 9.59
C LEU A 51 -7.94 -14.32 10.38
N PRO A 52 -8.52 -15.53 10.46
CA PRO A 52 -7.93 -16.64 11.21
C PRO A 52 -6.51 -17.04 10.77
N TYR A 53 -6.10 -16.68 9.55
CA TYR A 53 -4.82 -17.04 8.95
C TYR A 53 -3.91 -15.84 8.65
N VAL A 54 -4.36 -14.61 8.88
CA VAL A 54 -3.55 -13.41 8.63
C VAL A 54 -4.00 -12.24 9.48
N ASP A 55 -3.03 -11.52 10.04
CA ASP A 55 -3.26 -10.31 10.81
C ASP A 55 -2.59 -9.10 10.13
N PHE A 56 -3.42 -8.28 9.50
CA PHE A 56 -3.06 -6.99 8.90
C PHE A 56 -3.75 -5.83 9.61
N SER A 57 -4.11 -6.02 10.88
CA SER A 57 -4.95 -5.09 11.62
C SER A 57 -4.28 -3.74 11.90
N THR A 58 -2.95 -3.68 11.94
CA THR A 58 -2.22 -2.43 12.19
C THR A 58 -1.33 -2.04 11.00
N PRO A 59 -1.05 -0.74 10.80
CA PRO A 59 -0.11 -0.29 9.76
C PRO A 59 1.28 -0.95 9.89
N ALA A 60 1.76 -1.16 11.13
CA ALA A 60 3.04 -1.81 11.38
C ALA A 60 3.07 -3.28 10.92
N LEU A 61 2.00 -4.04 11.19
CA LEU A 61 1.85 -5.43 10.69
C LEU A 61 1.80 -5.48 9.17
N ARG A 62 1.05 -4.56 8.55
CA ARG A 62 0.99 -4.42 7.09
C ARG A 62 2.38 -4.12 6.49
N LEU A 63 3.13 -3.19 7.08
CA LEU A 63 4.48 -2.84 6.63
C LEU A 63 5.45 -4.03 6.74
N ALA A 64 5.44 -4.75 7.86
CA ALA A 64 6.26 -5.93 8.04
C ALA A 64 5.96 -7.02 6.98
N ALA A 65 4.67 -7.26 6.70
CA ALA A 65 4.25 -8.19 5.67
C ALA A 65 4.69 -7.76 4.26
N CYS A 66 4.57 -6.46 3.92
CA CYS A 66 5.06 -5.94 2.63
C CYS A 66 6.58 -6.11 2.48
N LYS A 67 7.36 -5.82 3.53
CA LYS A 67 8.81 -6.02 3.51
C LYS A 67 9.17 -7.48 3.30
N LYS A 68 8.50 -8.40 4.00
CA LYS A 68 8.75 -9.85 3.84
C LYS A 68 8.38 -10.35 2.45
N GLU A 69 7.30 -9.83 1.88
CA GLU A 69 6.88 -10.18 0.52
C GLU A 69 7.92 -9.76 -0.53
N VAL A 70 8.45 -8.53 -0.45
CA VAL A 70 9.53 -8.08 -1.33
C VAL A 70 10.78 -8.95 -1.14
N GLU A 71 11.22 -9.16 0.11
CA GLU A 71 12.40 -9.99 0.43
C GLU A 71 12.31 -11.40 -0.20
N LEU A 72 11.14 -12.04 -0.09
CA LEU A 72 10.94 -13.40 -0.60
C LEU A 72 10.77 -13.43 -2.12
N ASN A 73 9.94 -12.55 -2.68
CA ASN A 73 9.54 -12.63 -4.08
C ASN A 73 10.57 -12.02 -5.03
N SER A 74 11.37 -11.04 -4.60
CA SER A 74 12.44 -10.47 -5.43
C SER A 74 13.47 -11.53 -5.87
N ARG A 75 13.62 -12.62 -5.11
CA ARG A 75 14.52 -13.74 -5.44
C ARG A 75 14.06 -14.53 -6.66
N THR A 76 12.76 -14.60 -6.91
CA THR A 76 12.16 -15.42 -7.98
C THR A 76 11.55 -14.58 -9.10
N ALA A 77 11.39 -13.27 -8.89
CA ALA A 77 10.87 -12.31 -9.87
C ALA A 77 11.76 -11.06 -9.93
N PRO A 78 13.00 -11.17 -10.47
CA PRO A 78 13.92 -10.06 -10.53
C PRO A 78 13.34 -8.90 -11.35
N GLY A 79 13.46 -7.67 -10.84
CA GLY A 79 12.96 -6.46 -11.48
C GLY A 79 11.45 -6.21 -11.31
N LEU A 80 10.67 -7.18 -10.83
CA LEU A 80 9.23 -6.99 -10.62
C LEU A 80 8.92 -6.33 -9.26
N TYR A 81 9.63 -6.72 -8.20
CA TYR A 81 9.45 -6.17 -6.86
C TYR A 81 10.48 -5.08 -6.59
N LEU A 82 10.06 -3.83 -6.74
CA LEU A 82 10.93 -2.64 -6.69
C LEU A 82 11.24 -2.17 -5.26
N GLY A 83 10.41 -2.50 -4.28
CA GLY A 83 10.59 -2.09 -2.89
C GLY A 83 9.28 -1.87 -2.15
N VAL A 84 9.38 -1.25 -0.98
CA VAL A 84 8.24 -0.90 -0.12
C VAL A 84 8.26 0.60 0.15
N ARG A 85 7.11 1.25 -0.03
CA ARG A 85 6.85 2.64 0.37
C ARG A 85 5.94 2.63 1.59
N ARG A 86 6.13 3.54 2.53
CA ARG A 86 5.19 3.81 3.63
C ARG A 86 4.17 4.85 3.18
N VAL A 87 2.93 4.74 3.65
CA VAL A 87 1.98 5.86 3.59
C VAL A 87 1.97 6.48 4.98
N THR A 88 2.29 7.77 5.05
CA THR A 88 2.33 8.52 6.30
C THR A 88 1.32 9.64 6.29
N ARG A 89 0.74 9.93 7.45
CA ARG A 89 -0.08 11.10 7.70
C ARG A 89 0.79 12.17 8.34
N GLU A 90 1.07 13.22 7.59
CA GLU A 90 1.87 14.35 8.06
C GLU A 90 1.07 15.19 9.09
N ALA A 91 1.76 16.07 9.82
CA ALA A 91 1.15 16.91 10.85
C ALA A 91 -0.01 17.79 10.33
N GLY A 92 0.00 18.14 9.05
CA GLY A 92 -1.09 18.87 8.39
C GLY A 92 -2.30 18.01 7.99
N GLY A 93 -2.29 16.70 8.29
CA GLY A 93 -3.36 15.76 7.95
C GLY A 93 -3.24 15.12 6.56
N GLU A 94 -2.45 15.72 5.68
CA GLU A 94 -2.15 15.22 4.34
C GLU A 94 -1.40 13.89 4.37
N LEU A 95 -1.68 13.05 3.36
CA LEU A 95 -0.96 11.79 3.17
C LEU A 95 0.21 11.96 2.22
N ALA A 96 1.32 11.28 2.53
CA ALA A 96 2.52 11.28 1.72
C ALA A 96 3.13 9.88 1.65
N PHE A 97 3.90 9.62 0.60
CA PHE A 97 4.76 8.45 0.59
C PHE A 97 6.07 8.71 1.32
N ASP A 98 6.39 7.87 2.29
CA ASP A 98 7.63 7.88 3.08
C ASP A 98 7.93 9.21 3.78
N GLY A 99 6.89 9.95 4.15
CA GLY A 99 7.05 11.16 4.94
C GLY A 99 7.46 10.87 6.40
N SER A 100 7.39 11.94 7.19
CA SER A 100 7.86 11.96 8.58
C SER A 100 6.74 11.68 9.59
N GLY A 101 5.49 11.70 9.12
CA GLY A 101 4.31 11.54 9.94
C GLY A 101 4.01 10.11 10.39
N GLU A 102 2.82 9.95 10.95
CA GLU A 102 2.33 8.67 11.46
C GLU A 102 2.12 7.66 10.33
N LEU A 103 2.55 6.41 10.50
CA LEU A 103 2.28 5.34 9.53
C LEU A 103 0.79 4.93 9.59
N VAL A 104 0.10 4.96 8.44
CA VAL A 104 -1.35 4.66 8.31
C VAL A 104 -1.67 3.51 7.33
#